data_AF-A0AAE8SS17-F1
#
_entry.id   AF-A0AAE8SS17-F1
#
_cell.length_a   1.000
_cell.length_b   1.000
_cell.length_c   1.000
_cell.angle_alpha   90.00
_cell.angle_beta   90.00
_cell.angle_gamma   90.00
#
_symmetry.space_group_name_H-M   'P 1'
#
loop_
_entity.id
_entity.type
_entity.pdbx_description
1 polymer ?
#
loop_
_entity_poly.entity_id
_entity_poly.type
_entity_poly.pdbx_seq_one_letter_code
_entity_poly.pdbx_strand_id
1 'polypeptide(L)'
;MASRLFFDPVVALRTAPLVSSTCTLFYAFSQDFFLRIFNHADLRKENKSAVSPYFKIFFCRGLPIVLSLLSATTSTTVANLYTQPSSLRNKGAYSWYMAAAIFSASHILFVPFVPGSVKRLVENEKDTDANDTLDEWLSVNALRGLTVDLVAWVACVVAVGKSLVA
;
A
#
# COMPACT_ATOMS: atom_id res chain seq x y z
N MET A 1 -11.81 -30.33 28.29
CA MET A 1 -12.46 -29.07 27.89
C MET A 1 -11.68 -27.92 28.52
N ALA A 2 -11.51 -26.80 27.77
CA ALA A 2 -10.57 -25.67 27.97
C ALA A 2 -9.12 -25.98 27.55
N SER A 3 -8.46 -25.30 26.60
CA SER A 3 -8.66 -23.98 25.98
C SER A 3 -8.70 -24.07 24.43
N ARG A 4 -9.80 -23.61 23.82
CA ARG A 4 -9.75 -23.15 22.42
C ARG A 4 -9.20 -21.72 22.50
N LEU A 5 -7.88 -21.56 22.32
CA LEU A 5 -7.32 -20.21 22.17
C LEU A 5 -8.06 -19.54 21.01
N PHE A 6 -8.61 -18.35 21.26
CA PHE A 6 -9.20 -17.48 20.23
C PHE A 6 -8.17 -17.03 19.16
N PHE A 7 -6.93 -17.54 19.21
CA PHE A 7 -5.81 -17.15 18.37
C PHE A 7 -5.00 -18.39 17.97
N ASP A 8 -5.07 -18.77 16.69
CA ASP A 8 -4.13 -19.71 16.08
C ASP A 8 -2.97 -18.91 15.46
N PRO A 9 -1.74 -19.00 15.98
CA PRO A 9 -0.61 -18.22 15.50
C PRO A 9 -0.24 -18.52 14.05
N VAL A 10 -0.51 -19.74 13.56
CA VAL A 10 -0.27 -20.10 12.16
C VAL A 10 -1.29 -19.45 11.26
N VAL A 11 -2.57 -19.47 11.65
CA VAL A 11 -3.63 -18.76 10.91
C VAL A 11 -3.34 -17.26 10.90
N ALA A 12 -3.03 -16.68 12.06
CA ALA A 12 -2.71 -15.26 12.17
C ALA A 12 -1.54 -14.86 11.25
N LEU A 13 -0.44 -15.61 11.28
CA LEU A 13 0.71 -15.39 10.40
C LEU A 13 0.32 -15.50 8.92
N ARG A 14 -0.48 -16.52 8.56
CA ARG A 14 -0.92 -16.73 7.16
C ARG A 14 -1.79 -15.58 6.68
N THR A 15 -2.71 -15.07 7.50
CA THR A 15 -3.64 -13.98 7.14
C THR A 15 -3.03 -12.58 7.19
N ALA A 16 -1.98 -12.37 7.97
CA ALA A 16 -1.41 -11.03 8.19
C ALA A 16 -1.00 -10.29 6.89
N PRO A 17 -0.39 -10.95 5.88
CA PRO A 17 -0.13 -10.32 4.57
C PRO A 17 -1.39 -9.81 3.87
N LEU A 18 -2.49 -10.57 3.92
CA LEU A 18 -3.74 -10.17 3.28
C LEU A 18 -4.37 -8.97 3.99
N VAL A 19 -4.39 -8.96 5.33
CA VAL A 19 -4.93 -7.83 6.09
C VAL A 19 -4.12 -6.57 5.82
N SER A 20 -2.79 -6.65 5.96
CA SER A 20 -1.91 -5.50 5.75
C SER A 20 -1.93 -5.00 4.30
N SER A 21 -1.90 -5.87 3.29
CA SER A 21 -2.02 -5.47 1.88
C SER A 21 -3.40 -4.88 1.54
N THR A 22 -4.48 -5.37 2.16
CA THR A 22 -5.82 -4.78 2.00
C THR A 22 -5.81 -3.34 2.52
N CYS A 23 -5.20 -3.11 3.69
CA CYS A 23 -5.04 -1.77 4.23
C CYS A 23 -4.17 -0.88 3.33
N THR A 24 -3.07 -1.40 2.76
CA THR A 24 -2.23 -0.66 1.79
C THR A 24 -3.04 -0.21 0.58
N LEU A 25 -3.77 -1.14 -0.04
CA LEU A 25 -4.56 -0.87 -1.25
C LEU A 25 -5.71 0.10 -0.96
N PHE A 26 -6.43 -0.11 0.15
CA PHE A 26 -7.51 0.78 0.56
C PHE A 26 -6.99 2.18 0.91
N TYR A 27 -5.82 2.28 1.53
CA TYR A 27 -5.19 3.55 1.82
C TYR A 27 -4.82 4.26 0.51
N ALA A 28 -4.15 3.59 -0.44
CA ALA A 28 -3.84 4.16 -1.75
C ALA A 28 -5.10 4.68 -2.48
N PHE A 29 -6.18 3.91 -2.47
CA PHE A 29 -7.48 4.33 -3.01
C PHE A 29 -8.04 5.56 -2.28
N SER A 30 -7.99 5.57 -0.95
CA SER A 30 -8.47 6.69 -0.14
C SER A 30 -7.68 7.97 -0.43
N GLN A 31 -6.35 7.86 -0.54
CA GLN A 31 -5.48 8.97 -0.91
C GLN A 31 -5.89 9.55 -2.26
N ASP A 32 -6.07 8.71 -3.28
CA ASP A 32 -6.55 9.12 -4.60
C ASP A 32 -7.94 9.77 -4.52
N PHE A 33 -8.89 9.13 -3.86
CA PHE A 33 -10.28 9.61 -3.76
C PHE A 33 -10.36 11.00 -3.15
N PHE A 34 -9.80 11.19 -1.95
CA PHE A 34 -9.91 12.46 -1.24
C PHE A 34 -9.14 13.59 -1.94
N LEU A 35 -7.92 13.30 -2.42
CA LEU A 35 -7.11 14.33 -3.08
C LEU A 35 -7.66 14.71 -4.47
N ARG A 36 -8.26 13.77 -5.21
CA ARG A 36 -8.92 14.09 -6.49
C ARG A 36 -10.17 14.94 -6.30
N ILE A 37 -10.97 14.67 -5.26
CA ILE A 37 -12.10 15.55 -4.91
C ILE A 37 -11.59 16.93 -4.54
N PHE A 38 -10.55 16.99 -3.70
CA PHE A 38 -9.93 18.25 -3.28
C PHE A 38 -9.34 19.04 -4.47
N ASN A 39 -8.81 18.35 -5.48
CA ASN A 39 -8.25 18.92 -6.71
C ASN A 39 -9.23 18.96 -7.91
N HIS A 40 -10.54 18.78 -7.66
CA HIS A 40 -11.55 18.76 -8.72
C HIS A 40 -11.63 20.09 -9.46
N ALA A 41 -11.90 20.08 -10.77
CA ALA A 41 -11.91 21.28 -11.63
C ALA A 41 -12.73 22.44 -11.05
N ASP A 42 -13.91 22.14 -10.50
CA ASP A 42 -14.80 23.14 -9.89
C ASP A 42 -14.24 23.76 -8.60
N LEU A 43 -13.36 23.03 -7.88
CA LEU A 43 -12.79 23.43 -6.60
C LEU A 43 -11.34 23.91 -6.69
N ARG A 44 -10.64 23.65 -7.82
CA ARG A 44 -9.21 23.96 -8.00
C ARG A 44 -8.88 25.40 -7.65
N LYS A 45 -9.66 26.36 -8.15
CA LYS A 45 -9.43 27.79 -7.92
C LYS A 45 -9.57 28.17 -6.44
N GLU A 46 -10.58 27.62 -5.77
CA GLU A 46 -10.89 27.91 -4.37
C GLU A 46 -9.86 27.26 -3.43
N ASN A 47 -9.46 26.03 -3.73
CA ASN A 47 -8.55 25.24 -2.91
C ASN A 47 -7.07 25.50 -3.20
N LYS A 48 -6.70 26.22 -4.27
CA LYS A 48 -5.32 26.40 -4.74
C LYS A 48 -4.34 26.79 -3.63
N SER A 49 -4.71 27.76 -2.78
CA SER A 49 -3.88 28.22 -1.68
C SER A 49 -3.70 27.18 -0.56
N ALA A 50 -4.62 26.22 -0.46
CA ALA A 50 -4.63 25.17 0.54
C ALA A 50 -3.94 23.87 0.08
N VAL A 51 -3.63 23.70 -1.21
CA VAL A 51 -3.05 22.46 -1.76
C VAL A 51 -1.73 22.08 -1.08
N SER A 52 -0.73 22.94 -1.16
CA SER A 52 0.59 22.71 -0.58
C SER A 52 0.55 22.47 0.94
N PRO A 53 -0.09 23.32 1.78
CA PRO A 53 -0.13 23.08 3.21
C PRO A 53 -0.92 21.83 3.59
N TYR A 54 -2.03 21.54 2.90
CA TYR A 54 -2.79 20.30 3.11
C TYR A 54 -1.95 19.07 2.77
N PHE A 55 -1.33 19.06 1.59
CA PHE A 55 -0.51 17.95 1.13
C PHE A 55 0.69 17.70 2.05
N LYS A 56 1.34 18.75 2.54
CA LYS A 56 2.44 18.62 3.51
C LYS A 56 2.00 17.88 4.78
N ILE A 57 0.88 18.28 5.38
CA ILE A 57 0.35 17.63 6.59
C ILE A 57 -0.05 16.19 6.29
N PHE A 58 -0.77 15.99 5.18
CA PHE A 58 -1.20 14.68 4.71
C PHE A 58 -0.01 13.74 4.49
N PHE A 59 1.03 14.17 3.79
CA PHE A 59 2.18 13.33 3.44
C PHE A 59 3.01 12.98 4.68
N CYS A 60 3.27 13.94 5.56
CA CYS A 60 4.00 13.69 6.81
C CYS A 60 3.28 12.69 7.72
N ARG A 61 1.94 12.69 7.74
CA ARG A 61 1.15 11.72 8.52
C ARG A 61 0.96 10.39 7.81
N GLY A 62 0.87 10.40 6.48
CA GLY A 62 0.62 9.21 5.67
C GLY A 62 1.86 8.35 5.43
N LEU A 63 3.04 8.94 5.32
CA LEU A 63 4.28 8.22 5.04
C LEU A 63 4.56 7.10 6.07
N PRO A 64 4.49 7.34 7.41
CA PRO A 64 4.68 6.26 8.39
C PRO A 64 3.65 5.13 8.28
N ILE A 65 2.41 5.44 7.89
CA ILE A 65 1.33 4.45 7.73
C ILE A 65 1.66 3.52 6.57
N VAL A 66 2.01 4.08 5.41
CA VAL A 66 2.38 3.30 4.21
C VAL A 66 3.58 2.40 4.49
N LEU A 67 4.65 2.96 5.09
CA LEU A 67 5.84 2.19 5.42
C LEU A 67 5.56 1.05 6.39
N SER A 68 4.70 1.28 7.38
CA SER A 68 4.32 0.26 8.36
C SER A 68 3.53 -0.88 7.72
N LEU A 69 2.55 -0.56 6.85
CA LEU A 69 1.73 -1.56 6.17
C LEU A 69 2.52 -2.38 5.15
N LEU A 70 3.41 -1.75 4.38
CA LEU A 70 4.30 -2.45 3.45
C LEU A 70 5.31 -3.33 4.18
N SER A 71 5.86 -2.85 5.29
CA SER A 71 6.78 -3.64 6.13
C SER A 71 6.06 -4.83 6.74
N ALA A 72 4.84 -4.65 7.25
CA ALA A 72 4.02 -5.73 7.78
C ALA A 72 3.69 -6.77 6.70
N THR A 73 3.24 -6.33 5.51
CA THR A 73 2.96 -7.22 4.38
C THR A 73 4.20 -8.02 4.01
N THR A 74 5.30 -7.34 3.72
CA THR A 74 6.54 -7.99 3.25
C THR A 74 7.10 -8.94 4.30
N SER A 75 7.25 -8.50 5.55
CA SER A 75 7.85 -9.32 6.62
C SER A 75 7.01 -10.55 6.95
N THR A 76 5.69 -10.42 7.04
CA THR A 76 4.82 -11.57 7.35
C THR A 76 4.72 -12.54 6.18
N THR A 77 4.80 -12.06 4.94
CA THR A 77 4.86 -12.91 3.74
C THR A 77 6.16 -13.71 3.72
N VAL A 78 7.29 -13.05 4.00
CA VAL A 78 8.61 -13.68 4.12
C VAL A 78 8.61 -14.70 5.27
N ALA A 79 8.05 -14.37 6.43
CA ALA A 79 7.96 -15.28 7.56
C ALA A 79 7.14 -16.55 7.23
N ASN A 80 6.05 -16.45 6.44
CA ASN A 80 5.33 -17.63 5.95
C ASN A 80 6.24 -18.53 5.09
N LEU A 81 7.03 -17.95 4.19
CA LEU A 81 7.93 -18.69 3.30
C LEU A 81 9.04 -19.45 4.04
N TYR A 82 9.52 -18.91 5.17
CA TYR A 82 10.58 -19.53 5.97
C TYR A 82 10.06 -20.53 7.02
N THR A 83 8.91 -20.28 7.63
CA THR A 83 8.45 -21.09 8.77
C THR A 83 7.86 -22.44 8.35
N GLN A 84 7.12 -22.51 7.25
CA GLN A 84 6.44 -23.74 6.82
C GLN A 84 6.49 -23.97 5.29
N PRO A 85 7.68 -23.94 4.65
CA PRO A 85 7.81 -24.00 3.19
C PRO A 85 7.19 -25.25 2.57
N SER A 86 7.37 -26.43 3.19
CA SER A 86 6.84 -27.70 2.67
C SER A 86 5.31 -27.72 2.67
N SER A 87 4.67 -27.19 3.73
CA SER A 87 3.21 -27.09 3.80
C SER A 87 2.67 -26.16 2.71
N LEU A 88 3.31 -25.01 2.51
CA LEU A 88 2.92 -24.06 1.46
C LEU A 88 3.12 -24.62 0.06
N ARG A 89 4.18 -25.40 -0.18
CA ARG A 89 4.44 -26.05 -1.47
C ARG A 89 3.39 -27.12 -1.76
N ASN A 90 3.07 -27.98 -0.80
CA ASN A 90 2.04 -29.02 -0.95
C ASN A 90 0.67 -28.42 -1.25
N LYS A 91 0.35 -27.26 -0.67
CA LYS A 91 -0.90 -26.53 -0.92
C LYS A 91 -0.86 -25.61 -2.16
N GLY A 92 0.28 -25.55 -2.86
CA GLY A 92 0.47 -24.65 -4.00
C GLY A 92 0.39 -23.16 -3.64
N ALA A 93 0.56 -22.79 -2.38
CA ALA A 93 0.52 -21.41 -1.88
C ALA A 93 1.91 -20.72 -1.89
N TYR A 94 3.00 -21.49 -1.98
CA TYR A 94 4.37 -20.98 -1.86
C TYR A 94 4.70 -19.89 -2.89
N SER A 95 4.41 -20.13 -4.18
CA SER A 95 4.68 -19.17 -5.24
C SER A 95 3.86 -17.89 -5.10
N TRP A 96 2.66 -17.98 -4.53
CA TRP A 96 1.78 -16.82 -4.29
C TRP A 96 2.26 -15.96 -3.13
N TYR A 97 2.73 -16.56 -2.03
CA TYR A 97 3.44 -15.80 -0.98
C TYR A 97 4.72 -15.17 -1.56
N MET A 98 5.48 -15.88 -2.39
CA MET A 98 6.68 -15.30 -3.02
C MET A 98 6.33 -14.10 -3.92
N ALA A 99 5.29 -14.23 -4.75
CA ALA A 99 4.79 -13.12 -5.57
C ALA A 99 4.35 -11.93 -4.72
N ALA A 100 3.57 -12.16 -3.66
CA ALA A 100 3.14 -11.12 -2.73
C ALA A 100 4.32 -10.35 -2.13
N ALA A 101 5.40 -11.05 -1.73
CA ALA A 101 6.60 -10.42 -1.17
C ALA A 101 7.31 -9.54 -2.22
N ILE A 102 7.48 -10.06 -3.44
CA ILE A 102 8.13 -9.34 -4.54
C ILE A 102 7.33 -8.09 -4.91
N PHE A 103 6.02 -8.20 -5.13
CA PHE A 103 5.19 -7.08 -5.55
C PHE A 103 5.00 -6.04 -4.43
N SER A 104 4.86 -6.48 -3.18
CA SER A 104 4.83 -5.57 -2.02
C SER A 104 6.14 -4.77 -1.90
N ALA A 105 7.30 -5.43 -2.05
CA ALA A 105 8.60 -4.74 -2.04
C ALA A 105 8.79 -3.83 -3.27
N SER A 106 8.21 -4.21 -4.42
CA SER A 106 8.28 -3.44 -5.67
C SER A 106 7.58 -2.08 -5.60
N HIS A 107 6.82 -1.79 -4.53
CA HIS A 107 6.39 -0.44 -4.19
C HIS A 107 7.56 0.57 -4.20
N ILE A 108 8.75 0.13 -3.78
CA ILE A 108 9.96 0.98 -3.72
C ILE A 108 10.41 1.42 -5.13
N LEU A 109 10.04 0.71 -6.20
CA LEU A 109 10.36 1.11 -7.57
C LEU A 109 9.72 2.45 -7.96
N PHE A 110 8.72 2.91 -7.21
CA PHE A 110 8.08 4.21 -7.43
C PHE A 110 8.79 5.37 -6.71
N VAL A 111 9.76 5.08 -5.82
CA VAL A 111 10.53 6.10 -5.10
C VAL A 111 11.22 7.11 -6.01
N PRO A 112 11.76 6.78 -7.20
CA PRO A 112 12.35 7.80 -8.08
C PRO A 112 11.35 8.83 -8.63
N PHE A 113 10.05 8.51 -8.69
CA PHE A 113 9.02 9.34 -9.33
C PHE A 113 8.23 10.24 -8.36
N VAL A 114 8.45 10.09 -7.05
CA VAL A 114 7.69 10.77 -5.99
C VAL A 114 8.39 12.03 -5.41
N PRO A 115 9.73 12.06 -5.19
CA PRO A 115 10.40 13.15 -4.50
C PRO A 115 10.24 14.51 -5.16
N GLY A 116 10.21 14.56 -6.50
CA GLY A 116 10.05 15.81 -7.24
C GLY A 116 8.74 16.52 -6.91
N SER A 117 7.61 15.85 -7.10
CA SER A 117 6.29 16.40 -6.82
C SER A 117 6.08 16.64 -5.32
N VAL A 118 6.55 15.73 -4.45
CA VAL A 118 6.49 15.91 -2.99
C VAL A 118 7.26 17.16 -2.56
N LYS A 119 8.49 17.35 -3.04
CA LYS A 119 9.31 18.51 -2.68
C LYS A 119 8.60 19.81 -3.06
N ARG A 120 8.15 19.92 -4.31
CA ARG A 120 7.42 21.09 -4.81
C ARG A 120 6.19 21.43 -3.97
N LEU A 121 5.39 20.43 -3.61
CA LEU A 121 4.19 20.60 -2.77
C LEU A 121 4.52 20.93 -1.32
N VAL A 122 5.55 20.30 -0.74
CA VAL A 122 5.93 20.49 0.68
C VAL A 122 6.62 21.84 0.90
N GLU A 123 7.45 22.26 -0.05
CA GLU A 123 8.16 23.55 -0.01
C GLU A 123 7.30 24.70 -0.56
N ASN A 124 6.16 24.39 -1.19
CA ASN A 124 5.27 25.36 -1.82
C ASN A 124 6.03 26.25 -2.83
N GLU A 125 6.72 25.60 -3.77
CA GLU A 125 7.54 26.28 -4.79
C GLU A 125 6.67 27.25 -5.62
N LYS A 126 7.08 28.53 -5.66
CA LYS A 126 6.27 29.62 -6.23
C LYS A 126 6.13 29.57 -7.75
N ASP A 127 7.06 28.92 -8.44
CA ASP A 127 7.11 28.85 -9.91
C ASP A 127 6.34 27.66 -10.47
N THR A 128 5.68 26.87 -9.62
CA THR A 128 4.91 25.69 -10.02
C THR A 128 3.47 25.76 -9.56
N ASP A 129 2.55 25.33 -10.43
CA ASP A 129 1.15 25.20 -10.04
C ASP A 129 0.97 24.00 -9.09
N ALA A 130 0.47 24.28 -7.89
CA ALA A 130 0.30 23.26 -6.86
C ALA A 130 -0.78 22.22 -7.24
N ASN A 131 -1.84 22.62 -7.96
CA ASN A 131 -2.87 21.69 -8.42
C ASN A 131 -2.32 20.74 -9.48
N ASP A 132 -1.51 21.24 -10.41
CA ASP A 132 -0.89 20.41 -11.46
C ASP A 132 0.18 19.47 -10.87
N THR A 133 0.96 19.95 -9.90
CA THR A 133 1.93 19.12 -9.18
C THR A 133 1.23 18.03 -8.36
N LEU A 134 0.05 18.31 -7.80
CA LEU A 134 -0.77 17.31 -7.12
C LEU A 134 -1.29 16.25 -8.11
N ASP A 135 -1.70 16.62 -9.33
CA ASP A 135 -2.12 15.67 -10.36
C ASP A 135 -0.99 14.74 -10.80
N GLU A 136 0.24 15.25 -10.91
CA GLU A 136 1.44 14.45 -11.17
C GLU A 136 1.65 13.41 -10.07
N TRP A 137 1.60 13.83 -8.80
CA TRP A 137 1.71 12.92 -7.67
C TRP A 137 0.59 11.86 -7.66
N LEU A 138 -0.66 12.27 -7.92
CA LEU A 138 -1.81 11.37 -7.98
C LEU A 138 -1.71 10.35 -9.11
N SER A 139 -1.12 10.74 -10.24
CA SER A 139 -0.89 9.83 -11.37
C SER A 139 0.08 8.71 -11.00
N VAL A 140 1.17 9.05 -10.31
CA VAL A 140 2.15 8.08 -9.80
C VAL A 140 1.52 7.20 -8.70
N ASN A 141 0.76 7.80 -7.77
CA ASN A 141 0.06 7.07 -6.70
C ASN A 141 -0.93 6.05 -7.26
N ALA A 142 -1.74 6.45 -8.24
CA ALA A 142 -2.71 5.58 -8.89
C ALA A 142 -2.03 4.44 -9.66
N LEU A 143 -0.97 4.75 -10.42
CA LEU A 143 -0.22 3.74 -11.16
C LEU A 143 0.38 2.69 -10.21
N ARG A 144 1.02 3.14 -9.13
CA ARG A 144 1.56 2.26 -8.09
C ARG A 144 0.48 1.40 -7.43
N GLY A 145 -0.64 2.03 -7.06
CA GLY A 145 -1.78 1.37 -6.42
C GLY A 145 -2.39 0.28 -7.31
N LEU A 146 -2.61 0.58 -8.59
CA LEU A 146 -3.25 -0.32 -9.55
C LEU A 146 -2.30 -1.41 -10.10
N THR A 147 -0.99 -1.23 -9.94
CA THR A 147 0.00 -2.21 -10.40
C THR A 147 0.52 -3.04 -9.23
N VAL A 148 1.56 -2.57 -8.55
CA VAL A 148 2.29 -3.36 -7.57
C VAL A 148 1.48 -3.64 -6.30
N ASP A 149 0.72 -2.65 -5.80
CA ASP A 149 -0.06 -2.83 -4.57
C ASP A 149 -1.28 -3.77 -4.82
N LEU A 150 -1.99 -3.59 -5.94
CA LEU A 150 -3.11 -4.46 -6.33
C LEU A 150 -2.65 -5.90 -6.63
N VAL A 151 -1.55 -6.07 -7.37
CA VAL A 151 -1.02 -7.41 -7.69
C VAL A 151 -0.53 -8.11 -6.41
N ALA A 152 0.13 -7.38 -5.50
CA ALA A 152 0.51 -7.92 -4.20
C ALA A 152 -0.72 -8.39 -3.41
N TRP A 153 -1.79 -7.58 -3.38
CA TRP A 153 -3.04 -7.93 -2.71
C TRP A 153 -3.70 -9.18 -3.31
N VAL A 154 -3.81 -9.27 -4.65
CA VAL A 154 -4.34 -10.48 -5.32
C VAL A 154 -3.50 -11.70 -4.97
N ALA A 155 -2.18 -11.57 -4.99
CA ALA A 155 -1.28 -12.65 -4.60
C ALA A 155 -1.50 -13.08 -3.13
N CYS A 156 -1.70 -12.13 -2.20
CA CYS A 156 -2.06 -12.42 -0.82
C CYS A 156 -3.40 -13.15 -0.71
N VAL A 157 -4.44 -12.73 -1.44
CA VAL A 157 -5.75 -13.40 -1.45
C VAL A 157 -5.60 -14.88 -1.84
N VAL A 158 -4.91 -15.14 -2.95
CA VAL A 158 -4.71 -16.51 -3.46
C VAL A 158 -3.83 -17.32 -2.51
N ALA A 159 -2.76 -16.72 -1.97
CA ALA A 159 -1.86 -17.38 -1.02
C ALA A 159 -2.60 -17.82 0.26
N VAL A 160 -3.42 -16.93 0.83
CA VAL A 160 -4.21 -17.20 2.04
C VAL A 160 -5.29 -18.23 1.77
N GLY A 161 -6.03 -18.08 0.66
CA GLY A 161 -7.06 -19.04 0.28
C GLY A 161 -6.47 -20.45 0.14
N LYS A 162 -5.35 -20.60 -0.56
CA LYS A 162 -4.68 -21.89 -0.71
C LYS A 162 -4.08 -22.43 0.59
N SER A 163 -3.51 -21.58 1.43
CA SER A 163 -2.82 -22.03 2.64
C SER A 163 -3.77 -22.46 3.76
N LEU A 164 -4.98 -21.87 3.81
CA LEU A 164 -5.96 -22.14 4.87
C LEU A 164 -7.06 -23.13 4.47
N VAL A 165 -7.32 -23.34 3.17
CA VAL A 165 -8.22 -24.42 2.73
C VAL A 165 -7.60 -25.78 3.07
N ALA A 166 -8.44 -26.69 3.57
CA ALA A 166 -8.08 -28.03 4.02
C ALA A 166 -7.69 -28.93 2.86
#